data_AF-A0A3Q1FWQ3-F1
#
_entry.id   AF-A0A3Q1FWQ3-F1
#
_cell.length_a   1.000
_cell.length_b   1.000
_cell.length_c   1.000
_cell.angle_alpha   90.00
_cell.angle_beta   90.00
_cell.angle_gamma   90.00
#
_symmetry.space_group_name_H-M   'P 1'
#
loop_
_entity.id
_entity.type
_entity.pdbx_description
1 polymer ?
#
loop_
_entity_poly.entity_id
_entity_poly.type
_entity_poly.pdbx_seq_one_letter_code
_entity_poly.pdbx_strand_id
1 'polypeptide(L)'
;MTGRNFPPSRLNSTVGLDLGLEDVTDYDPNILSDPQWPCGKHKRVLIFASYMTTVIEYVKPSDLKKDMNETFKEKFPHVKLTLSKIRSLKREMRVVGEDCGLQPVTIAMAFVYFEKLVLQGRLNKQNRKLVSAACILLAAKISSDLKKQEVKHLIDKLEERFRISRRELISFEFTILVALEMALYLPESKVMPHYRRLVQQQQL
;
A
#
# COMPACT_ATOMS: atom_id res chain seq x y z
N MET A 1 -55.05 -14.91 34.20
CA MET A 1 -54.53 -14.57 32.85
C MET A 1 -54.08 -13.11 32.88
N THR A 2 -52.77 -12.91 33.03
CA THR A 2 -52.12 -11.63 33.33
C THR A 2 -51.68 -10.96 32.03
N GLY A 3 -52.26 -9.79 31.73
CA GLY A 3 -51.89 -8.96 30.58
C GLY A 3 -50.57 -8.24 30.79
N ARG A 4 -49.67 -8.33 29.80
CA ARG A 4 -48.45 -7.51 29.72
C ARG A 4 -48.61 -6.49 28.59
N ASN A 5 -48.65 -5.22 28.96
CA ASN A 5 -48.48 -4.08 28.07
C ASN A 5 -47.02 -4.02 27.59
N PHE A 6 -46.82 -3.94 26.27
CA PHE A 6 -45.54 -3.56 25.66
C PHE A 6 -45.64 -2.09 25.18
N PRO A 7 -44.64 -1.23 25.45
CA PRO A 7 -44.63 0.13 24.91
C PRO A 7 -44.13 0.14 23.45
N PRO A 8 -44.51 1.13 22.63
CA PRO A 8 -44.08 1.21 21.24
C PRO A 8 -42.63 1.67 21.14
N SER A 9 -41.89 1.01 20.25
CA SER A 9 -40.52 1.27 19.85
C SER A 9 -40.33 2.70 19.34
N ARG A 10 -39.32 3.38 19.88
CA ARG A 10 -38.86 4.69 19.39
C ARG A 10 -38.42 4.59 17.94
N LEU A 11 -38.96 5.45 17.09
CA LEU A 11 -38.49 5.73 15.75
C LEU A 11 -37.09 6.38 15.84
N ASN A 12 -36.03 5.63 15.55
CA ASN A 12 -34.72 6.20 15.27
C ASN A 12 -34.70 6.67 13.82
N SER A 13 -34.65 7.99 13.66
CA SER A 13 -34.47 8.68 12.39
C SER A 13 -33.02 8.47 11.91
N THR A 14 -32.81 7.54 10.98
CA THR A 14 -31.56 7.46 10.21
C THR A 14 -31.67 8.40 9.02
N VAL A 15 -31.37 9.68 9.26
CA VAL A 15 -31.18 10.65 8.18
C VAL A 15 -29.70 10.70 7.85
N GLY A 16 -29.34 10.22 6.66
CA GLY A 16 -28.22 10.70 5.87
C GLY A 16 -26.82 10.51 6.47
N LEU A 17 -26.27 9.31 6.31
CA LEU A 17 -24.83 9.09 6.15
C LEU A 17 -24.62 8.05 5.04
N ASP A 18 -25.12 8.38 3.86
CA ASP A 18 -24.68 7.76 2.60
C ASP A 18 -23.41 8.49 2.12
N LEU A 19 -22.35 8.35 2.93
CA LEU A 19 -20.99 8.48 2.45
C LEU A 19 -20.53 7.05 2.28
N GLY A 20 -20.36 6.61 1.03
CA GLY A 20 -19.87 5.29 0.67
C GLY A 20 -18.62 4.91 1.50
N LEU A 21 -18.87 4.24 2.62
CA LEU A 21 -17.93 3.37 3.30
C LEU A 21 -17.82 2.12 2.42
N GLU A 22 -17.11 2.24 1.31
CA GLU A 22 -16.41 1.06 0.82
C GLU A 22 -15.31 0.78 1.84
N ASP A 23 -15.63 -0.23 2.64
CA ASP A 23 -14.87 -0.79 3.73
C ASP A 23 -13.35 -0.70 3.53
N VAL A 24 -12.69 0.20 4.28
CA VAL A 24 -11.22 0.29 4.39
C VAL A 24 -10.63 -1.03 4.94
N THR A 25 -11.48 -1.97 5.38
CA THR A 25 -11.09 -3.29 5.86
C THR A 25 -10.75 -4.31 4.78
N ASP A 26 -11.14 -4.13 3.51
CA ASP A 26 -10.80 -5.11 2.44
C ASP A 26 -9.64 -4.69 1.52
N TYR A 27 -8.53 -4.27 2.13
CA TYR A 27 -7.27 -4.09 1.41
C TYR A 27 -6.77 -5.42 0.81
N ASP A 28 -6.64 -5.56 -0.50
CA ASP A 28 -5.98 -6.73 -1.12
C ASP A 28 -4.46 -6.50 -1.30
N PRO A 29 -3.58 -7.31 -0.67
CA PRO A 29 -2.12 -7.21 -0.82
C PRO A 29 -1.57 -7.40 -2.24
N ASN A 30 -2.36 -7.99 -3.13
CA ASN A 30 -1.94 -8.29 -4.50
C ASN A 30 -2.27 -7.18 -5.49
N ILE A 31 -3.12 -6.23 -5.13
CA ILE A 31 -3.70 -5.26 -6.07
C ILE A 31 -2.66 -4.40 -6.80
N LEU A 32 -1.59 -3.96 -6.12
CA LEU A 32 -0.50 -3.16 -6.71
C LEU A 32 0.64 -4.01 -7.29
N SER A 33 0.58 -5.32 -7.06
CA SER A 33 1.61 -6.29 -7.42
C SER A 33 1.14 -7.30 -8.46
N ASP A 34 -0.08 -7.12 -8.98
CA ASP A 34 -0.69 -8.02 -9.94
C ASP A 34 0.23 -8.20 -11.18
N PRO A 35 0.69 -9.43 -11.47
CA PRO A 35 1.46 -9.73 -12.68
C PRO A 35 0.69 -9.40 -13.96
N GLN A 36 -0.63 -9.26 -13.90
CA GLN A 36 -1.50 -8.97 -15.03
C GLN A 36 -1.49 -7.48 -15.42
N TRP A 37 -0.88 -6.60 -14.63
CA TRP A 37 -0.60 -5.21 -15.05
C TRP A 37 0.42 -5.17 -16.19
N PRO A 38 0.11 -4.54 -17.33
CA PRO A 38 -0.80 -5.01 -18.38
C PRO A 38 -0.20 -6.22 -19.13
N CYS A 39 -0.89 -7.34 -19.11
CA CYS A 39 -0.48 -8.57 -19.81
C CYS A 39 -1.35 -8.88 -21.05
N GLY A 40 -2.28 -7.97 -21.43
CA GLY A 40 -3.36 -8.28 -22.38
C GLY A 40 -3.40 -7.48 -23.69
N LYS A 41 -2.98 -6.20 -23.70
CA LYS A 41 -3.17 -5.32 -24.88
C LYS A 41 -2.46 -5.84 -26.14
N HIS A 42 -1.32 -6.51 -25.95
CA HIS A 42 -0.42 -6.94 -27.02
C HIS A 42 -0.32 -8.46 -27.11
N LYS A 43 -1.38 -9.15 -26.64
CA LYS A 43 -1.48 -10.60 -26.62
C LYS A 43 -2.65 -11.04 -27.51
N ARG A 44 -2.39 -11.94 -28.46
CA ARG A 44 -3.41 -12.60 -29.28
C ARG A 44 -3.44 -14.09 -28.98
N VAL A 45 -4.59 -14.60 -28.58
CA VAL A 45 -4.81 -16.05 -28.43
C VAL A 45 -5.29 -16.60 -29.77
N LEU A 46 -4.63 -17.65 -30.25
CA LEU A 46 -5.00 -18.40 -31.45
C LEU A 46 -5.46 -19.78 -31.00
N ILE A 47 -6.69 -20.14 -31.39
CA ILE A 47 -7.31 -21.42 -31.05
C ILE A 47 -7.29 -22.29 -32.31
N PHE A 48 -6.54 -23.39 -32.28
CA PHE A 48 -6.47 -24.38 -33.35
C PHE A 48 -7.17 -25.67 -32.90
N ALA A 49 -7.50 -26.55 -33.85
CA ALA A 49 -8.27 -27.77 -33.60
C ALA A 49 -7.67 -28.69 -32.52
N SER A 50 -6.34 -28.69 -32.37
CA SER A 50 -5.63 -29.59 -31.45
C SER A 50 -4.83 -28.88 -30.35
N TYR A 51 -4.71 -27.55 -30.39
CA TYR A 51 -3.95 -26.80 -29.37
C TYR A 51 -4.30 -25.31 -29.35
N MET A 52 -4.04 -24.66 -28.22
CA MET A 52 -4.15 -23.21 -28.03
C MET A 52 -2.74 -22.61 -27.96
N THR A 53 -2.47 -21.57 -28.75
CA THR A 53 -1.21 -20.83 -28.67
C THR A 53 -1.46 -19.35 -28.46
N THR A 54 -0.45 -18.65 -27.95
CA THR A 54 -0.51 -17.23 -27.68
C THR A 54 0.64 -16.54 -28.40
N VAL A 55 0.33 -15.54 -29.22
CA VAL A 55 1.32 -14.63 -29.80
C VAL A 55 1.35 -13.35 -28.97
N ILE A 56 2.51 -13.03 -28.41
CA ILE A 56 2.76 -11.78 -27.68
C ILE A 56 3.57 -10.89 -28.60
N GLU A 57 2.99 -9.76 -29.01
CA GLU A 57 3.66 -8.80 -29.89
C GLU A 57 4.79 -8.11 -29.11
N TYR A 58 5.92 -7.88 -29.79
CA TYR A 58 7.02 -7.13 -29.21
C TYR A 58 6.61 -5.66 -29.07
N VAL A 59 6.74 -5.14 -27.86
CA VAL A 59 6.43 -3.75 -27.52
C VAL A 59 7.63 -3.13 -26.85
N LYS A 60 7.94 -1.89 -27.19
CA LYS A 60 9.04 -1.16 -26.54
C LYS A 60 8.76 -1.06 -25.04
N PRO A 61 9.77 -1.23 -24.16
CA PRO A 61 9.58 -1.11 -22.71
C PRO A 61 8.95 0.22 -22.25
N SER A 62 9.15 1.30 -23.01
CA SER A 62 8.50 2.60 -22.78
C SER A 62 6.99 2.54 -22.90
N ASP A 63 6.51 1.82 -23.92
CA ASP A 63 5.10 1.77 -24.29
C ASP A 63 4.37 0.80 -23.36
N LEU A 64 4.99 -0.34 -23.02
CA LEU A 64 4.47 -1.25 -21.99
C LEU A 64 4.32 -0.55 -20.63
N LYS A 65 5.30 0.27 -20.24
CA LYS A 65 5.22 1.08 -19.02
C LYS A 65 4.12 2.13 -19.11
N LYS A 66 3.90 2.75 -20.27
CA LYS A 66 2.82 3.72 -20.50
C LYS A 66 1.47 3.03 -20.34
N ASP A 67 1.25 1.93 -21.04
CA ASP A 67 0.04 1.10 -20.96
C ASP A 67 -0.27 0.68 -19.52
N MET A 68 0.76 0.31 -18.76
CA MET A 68 0.63 -0.09 -17.37
C MET A 68 0.08 1.05 -16.51
N ASN A 69 0.64 2.25 -16.68
CA ASN A 69 0.23 3.40 -15.89
C ASN A 69 -1.14 3.92 -16.31
N GLU A 70 -1.51 3.79 -17.59
CA GLU A 70 -2.84 4.14 -18.10
C GLU A 70 -3.90 3.22 -17.51
N THR A 71 -3.73 1.90 -17.61
CA THR A 71 -4.65 0.91 -17.03
C THR A 71 -4.78 1.12 -15.51
N PHE A 72 -3.68 1.44 -14.83
CA PHE A 72 -3.70 1.78 -13.41
C PHE A 72 -4.51 3.05 -13.11
N LYS A 73 -4.34 4.09 -13.93
CA LYS A 73 -5.05 5.36 -13.78
C LYS A 73 -6.54 5.22 -14.07
N GLU A 74 -6.92 4.35 -15.01
CA GLU A 74 -8.32 4.00 -15.29
C GLU A 74 -8.96 3.29 -14.10
N LYS A 75 -8.25 2.34 -13.47
CA LYS A 75 -8.74 1.60 -12.30
C LYS A 75 -8.77 2.46 -11.01
N PHE A 76 -7.81 3.38 -10.86
CA PHE A 76 -7.66 4.21 -9.66
C PHE A 76 -7.50 5.70 -10.02
N PRO A 77 -8.57 6.36 -10.51
CA PRO A 77 -8.49 7.73 -11.03
C PRO A 77 -8.16 8.78 -9.96
N HIS A 78 -8.47 8.51 -8.69
CA HIS A 78 -8.15 9.37 -7.55
C HIS A 78 -6.69 9.30 -7.13
N VAL A 79 -5.94 8.26 -7.51
CA VAL A 79 -4.54 8.09 -7.14
C VAL A 79 -3.65 8.98 -8.01
N LYS A 80 -3.02 9.98 -7.39
CA LYS A 80 -2.21 10.98 -8.10
C LYS A 80 -0.81 10.51 -8.50
N LEU A 81 -0.45 9.27 -8.17
CA LEU A 81 0.84 8.65 -8.53
C LEU A 81 0.65 7.56 -9.57
N THR A 82 1.66 7.37 -10.42
CA THR A 82 1.69 6.25 -11.35
C THR A 82 2.12 4.96 -10.66
N LEU A 83 1.66 3.80 -11.14
CA LEU A 83 2.05 2.48 -10.61
C LEU A 83 3.57 2.29 -10.61
N SER A 84 4.23 2.72 -11.69
CA SER A 84 5.69 2.67 -11.78
C SER A 84 6.38 3.51 -10.69
N LYS A 85 5.79 4.63 -10.24
CA LYS A 85 6.33 5.43 -9.15
C LYS A 85 6.08 4.79 -7.78
N ILE A 86 4.91 4.19 -7.56
CA ILE A 86 4.59 3.42 -6.34
C ILE A 86 5.59 2.27 -6.16
N ARG A 87 5.83 1.48 -7.22
CA ARG A 87 6.82 0.38 -7.22
C ARG A 87 8.25 0.89 -6.96
N SER A 88 8.61 2.06 -7.49
CA SER A 88 9.91 2.68 -7.22
C SER A 88 10.07 3.05 -5.75
N LEU A 89 9.04 3.65 -5.14
CA LEU A 89 9.08 4.02 -3.72
C LEU A 89 9.16 2.79 -2.82
N LYS A 90 8.42 1.71 -3.11
CA LYS A 90 8.54 0.45 -2.36
C LYS A 90 9.97 -0.12 -2.40
N ARG A 91 10.66 -0.02 -3.54
CA ARG A 91 12.08 -0.43 -3.64
C ARG A 91 12.98 0.46 -2.78
N GLU A 92 12.81 1.77 -2.83
CA GLU A 92 13.56 2.69 -1.96
C GLU A 92 13.29 2.37 -0.47
N MET A 93 12.02 2.15 -0.10
CA MET A 93 11.65 1.78 1.27
C MET A 93 12.31 0.47 1.72
N ARG A 94 12.38 -0.54 0.85
CA ARG A 94 13.08 -1.79 1.12
C ARG A 94 14.56 -1.56 1.40
N VAL A 95 15.24 -0.82 0.51
CA VAL A 95 16.67 -0.51 0.65
C VAL A 95 16.95 0.19 1.98
N VAL A 96 16.13 1.17 2.37
CA VAL A 96 16.31 1.84 3.67
C VAL A 96 16.07 0.88 4.84
N GLY A 97 15.05 0.05 4.77
CA GLY A 97 14.78 -0.93 5.82
C GLY A 97 15.92 -1.92 6.00
N GLU A 98 16.47 -2.45 4.90
CA GLU A 98 17.62 -3.37 4.90
C GLU A 98 18.90 -2.67 5.41
N ASP A 99 19.19 -1.44 4.95
CA ASP A 99 20.33 -0.62 5.41
C ASP A 99 20.28 -0.38 6.93
N CYS A 100 19.09 -0.29 7.51
CA CYS A 100 18.87 -0.10 8.95
C CYS A 100 18.70 -1.41 9.74
N GLY A 101 18.85 -2.57 9.10
CA GLY A 101 18.72 -3.88 9.76
C GLY A 101 17.30 -4.23 10.21
N LEU A 102 16.27 -3.61 9.62
CA LEU A 102 14.89 -3.93 9.94
C LEU A 102 14.55 -5.35 9.46
N GLN A 103 13.77 -6.07 10.27
CA GLN A 103 13.32 -7.41 9.88
C GLN A 103 12.42 -7.33 8.62
N PRO A 104 12.46 -8.34 7.73
CA PRO A 104 11.62 -8.32 6.52
C PRO A 104 10.11 -8.20 6.82
N VAL A 105 9.65 -8.69 7.97
CA VAL A 105 8.25 -8.53 8.42
C VAL A 105 7.91 -7.07 8.71
N THR A 106 8.84 -6.29 9.28
CA THR A 106 8.69 -4.85 9.51
C THR A 106 8.56 -4.09 8.20
N ILE A 107 9.40 -4.43 7.21
CA ILE A 107 9.34 -3.83 5.87
C ILE A 107 8.00 -4.21 5.19
N ALA A 108 7.54 -5.46 5.35
CA ALA A 108 6.25 -5.90 4.85
C ALA A 108 5.08 -5.10 5.47
N MET A 109 5.12 -4.82 6.77
CA MET A 109 4.11 -3.96 7.42
C MET A 109 4.16 -2.53 6.89
N ALA A 110 5.36 -1.95 6.70
CA ALA A 110 5.52 -0.64 6.10
C ALA A 110 4.92 -0.57 4.68
N PHE A 111 5.04 -1.65 3.90
CA PHE A 111 4.39 -1.76 2.60
C PHE A 111 2.88 -1.74 2.70
N VAL A 112 2.28 -2.47 3.66
CA VAL A 112 0.83 -2.46 3.84
C VAL A 112 0.33 -1.07 4.21
N TYR A 113 0.98 -0.36 5.15
CA TYR A 113 0.62 1.02 5.50
C TYR A 113 0.70 1.95 4.30
N PHE A 114 1.80 1.88 3.55
CA PHE A 114 2.01 2.70 2.37
C PHE A 114 0.96 2.43 1.29
N GLU A 115 0.65 1.16 1.02
CA GLU A 115 -0.32 0.78 0.00
C GLU A 115 -1.75 1.19 0.39
N LYS A 116 -2.15 1.06 1.66
CA LYS A 116 -3.44 1.58 2.14
C LYS A 116 -3.59 3.07 1.84
N LEU A 117 -2.57 3.88 2.14
CA LEU A 117 -2.60 5.32 1.89
C LEU A 117 -2.56 5.68 0.39
N VAL A 118 -1.87 4.86 -0.42
CA VAL A 118 -1.89 4.97 -1.88
C VAL A 118 -3.30 4.75 -2.40
N LEU A 119 -3.95 3.66 -1.99
CA LEU A 119 -5.29 3.28 -2.46
C LEU A 119 -6.37 4.25 -1.96
N GLN A 120 -6.17 4.91 -0.82
CA GLN A 120 -7.02 6.01 -0.35
C GLN A 120 -6.77 7.34 -1.10
N GLY A 121 -5.82 7.40 -2.05
CA GLY A 121 -5.51 8.63 -2.81
C GLY A 121 -4.80 9.72 -1.99
N ARG A 122 -4.20 9.37 -0.84
CA ARG A 122 -3.56 10.35 0.09
C ARG A 122 -2.17 10.80 -0.36
N LEU A 123 -1.60 10.19 -1.40
CA LEU A 123 -0.26 10.52 -1.91
C LEU A 123 -0.29 11.41 -3.16
N ASN A 124 0.66 12.32 -3.24
CA ASN A 124 0.92 13.21 -4.36
C ASN A 124 2.43 13.42 -4.58
N LYS A 125 2.80 14.24 -5.57
CA LYS A 125 4.22 14.47 -5.93
C LYS A 125 5.06 15.02 -4.78
N GLN A 126 4.48 15.85 -3.91
CA GLN A 126 5.17 16.54 -2.82
C GLN A 126 5.33 15.63 -1.60
N ASN A 127 4.24 14.99 -1.16
CA ASN A 127 4.25 14.25 0.11
C ASN A 127 4.71 12.79 -0.02
N ARG A 128 4.77 12.20 -1.23
CA ARG A 128 4.99 10.74 -1.42
C ARG A 128 6.20 10.19 -0.68
N LYS A 129 7.27 10.96 -0.59
CA LYS A 129 8.51 10.56 0.10
C LYS A 129 8.38 10.62 1.61
N LEU A 130 7.75 11.68 2.11
CA LEU A 130 7.46 11.88 3.52
C LEU A 130 6.52 10.78 4.04
N VAL A 131 5.48 10.45 3.27
CA VAL A 131 4.55 9.34 3.57
C VAL A 131 5.30 8.00 3.61
N SER A 132 6.14 7.70 2.61
CA SER A 132 6.97 6.48 2.61
C SER A 132 7.85 6.38 3.86
N ALA A 133 8.54 7.46 4.21
CA ALA A 133 9.40 7.49 5.39
C ALA A 133 8.63 7.32 6.70
N ALA A 134 7.47 7.98 6.84
CA ALA A 134 6.61 7.85 8.00
C ALA A 134 6.05 6.43 8.15
N CYS A 135 5.71 5.76 7.04
CA CYS A 135 5.25 4.36 7.08
C CYS A 135 6.34 3.42 7.61
N ILE A 136 7.61 3.61 7.20
CA ILE A 136 8.74 2.83 7.74
C ILE A 136 8.93 3.13 9.22
N LEU A 137 8.93 4.41 9.60
CA LEU A 137 9.13 4.83 10.98
C LEU A 137 8.07 4.22 11.93
N LEU A 138 6.79 4.29 11.54
CA LEU A 138 5.69 3.70 12.30
C LEU A 138 5.80 2.18 12.39
N ALA A 139 6.09 1.50 11.28
CA ALA A 139 6.27 0.05 11.26
C ALA A 139 7.41 -0.38 12.19
N ALA A 140 8.55 0.31 12.12
CA ALA A 140 9.71 0.02 12.95
C ALA A 140 9.42 0.25 14.44
N LYS A 141 8.70 1.33 14.79
CA LYS A 141 8.29 1.61 16.17
C LYS A 141 7.31 0.60 16.75
N ILE A 142 6.40 0.04 15.95
CA ILE A 142 5.39 -0.91 16.44
C ILE A 142 5.88 -2.36 16.44
N SER A 143 6.78 -2.71 15.52
CA SER A 143 7.26 -4.09 15.35
C SER A 143 8.48 -4.44 16.17
N SER A 144 9.23 -3.42 16.57
CA SER A 144 10.55 -3.58 17.15
C SER A 144 10.63 -2.71 18.40
N ASP A 145 11.19 -3.28 19.47
CA ASP A 145 11.46 -2.55 20.70
C ASP A 145 12.71 -1.67 20.52
N LEU A 146 12.59 -0.68 19.61
CA LEU A 146 13.71 0.15 19.20
C LEU A 146 14.16 1.05 20.33
N LYS A 147 15.47 1.01 20.61
CA LYS A 147 16.07 1.98 21.54
C LYS A 147 16.11 3.35 20.91
N LYS A 148 16.13 4.40 21.74
CA LYS A 148 16.19 5.81 21.30
C LYS A 148 17.29 6.08 20.26
N GLN A 149 18.45 5.42 20.38
CA GLN A 149 19.57 5.57 19.44
C GLN A 149 19.26 4.96 18.07
N GLU A 150 18.58 3.81 18.03
CA GLU A 150 18.19 3.14 16.79
C GLU A 150 17.12 3.94 16.06
N VAL A 151 16.15 4.51 16.79
CA VAL A 151 15.16 5.43 16.23
C VAL A 151 15.84 6.66 15.63
N LYS A 152 16.83 7.24 16.31
CA LYS A 152 17.58 8.39 15.80
C LYS A 152 18.32 8.03 14.51
N HIS A 153 19.03 6.90 14.49
CA HIS A 153 19.74 6.39 13.33
C HIS A 153 18.82 6.16 12.14
N LEU A 154 17.65 5.54 12.37
CA LEU A 154 16.63 5.34 11.34
C LEU A 154 16.15 6.68 10.76
N ILE A 155 15.86 7.67 11.62
CA ILE A 155 15.44 9.00 11.16
C ILE A 155 16.54 9.68 10.32
N ASP A 156 17.81 9.61 10.73
CA ASP A 156 18.93 10.14 9.94
C ASP A 156 19.00 9.49 8.56
N LYS A 157 18.82 8.16 8.49
CA LYS A 157 18.84 7.44 7.21
C LYS A 157 17.65 7.78 6.31
N LEU A 158 16.47 7.94 6.90
CA LEU A 158 15.26 8.36 6.18
C LEU A 158 15.40 9.78 5.61
N GLU A 159 15.94 10.72 6.40
CA GLU A 159 16.23 12.10 6.00
C GLU A 159 17.19 12.13 4.80
N GLU A 160 18.30 11.39 4.86
CA GLU A 160 19.28 11.29 3.78
C GLU A 160 18.66 10.70 2.49
N ARG A 161 18.03 9.53 2.60
CA ARG A 161 17.59 8.73 1.45
C ARG A 161 16.38 9.36 0.76
N PHE A 162 15.40 9.82 1.53
CA PHE A 162 14.22 10.46 0.97
C PHE A 162 14.43 11.95 0.68
N ARG A 163 15.49 12.58 1.20
CA ARG A 163 15.74 14.03 1.09
C ARG A 163 14.56 14.83 1.66
N ILE A 164 14.20 14.52 2.90
CA ILE A 164 13.11 15.14 3.66
C ILE A 164 13.65 15.72 4.96
N SER A 165 12.96 16.69 5.56
CA SER A 165 13.38 17.22 6.86
C SER A 165 12.99 16.28 7.99
N ARG A 166 13.90 16.02 8.93
CA ARG A 166 13.58 15.36 10.22
C ARG A 166 12.40 16.02 10.94
N ARG A 167 12.35 17.36 11.00
CA ARG A 167 11.28 18.08 11.70
C ARG A 167 9.93 17.82 11.05
N GLU A 168 9.90 17.85 9.72
CA GLU A 168 8.71 17.56 8.94
C GLU A 168 8.25 16.12 9.17
N LEU A 169 9.16 15.14 9.10
CA LEU A 169 8.87 13.73 9.34
C LEU A 169 8.24 13.48 10.71
N ILE A 170 8.83 14.05 11.77
CA ILE A 170 8.31 13.89 13.15
C ILE A 170 6.93 14.53 13.28
N SER A 171 6.72 15.72 12.72
CA SER A 171 5.40 16.38 12.75
C SER A 171 4.33 15.63 11.95
N PHE A 172 4.74 14.96 10.87
CA PHE A 172 3.85 14.28 9.95
C PHE A 172 3.49 12.86 10.41
N GLU A 173 4.25 12.27 11.32
CA GLU A 173 4.03 10.93 11.87
C GLU A 173 2.60 10.75 12.39
N PHE A 174 2.11 11.68 13.22
CA PHE A 174 0.75 11.62 13.76
C PHE A 174 -0.31 11.74 12.67
N THR A 175 -0.06 12.53 11.62
CA THR A 175 -0.98 12.65 10.47
C THR A 175 -1.14 11.32 9.75
N ILE A 176 -0.04 10.58 9.59
CA ILE A 176 -0.07 9.23 9.00
C ILE A 176 -0.78 8.25 9.91
N LEU A 177 -0.54 8.31 11.22
CA LEU A 177 -1.23 7.45 12.18
C LEU A 177 -2.75 7.64 12.13
N VAL A 178 -3.22 8.89 12.08
CA VAL A 178 -4.63 9.22 11.92
C VAL A 178 -5.17 8.76 10.56
N ALA A 179 -4.41 8.93 9.48
CA ALA A 179 -4.82 8.46 8.15
C ALA A 179 -4.91 6.92 8.06
N LEU A 180 -4.16 6.20 8.89
CA LEU A 180 -4.27 4.75 9.08
C LEU A 180 -5.32 4.35 10.12
N GLU A 181 -6.10 5.30 10.63
CA GLU A 181 -7.16 5.08 11.63
C GLU A 181 -6.65 4.42 12.91
N MET A 182 -5.38 4.67 13.27
CA MET A 182 -4.67 4.01 14.36
C MET A 182 -4.59 2.48 14.24
N ALA A 183 -4.97 1.90 13.10
CA ALA A 183 -4.98 0.47 12.82
C ALA A 183 -3.59 0.00 12.38
N LEU A 184 -2.61 0.07 13.30
CA LEU A 184 -1.26 -0.40 13.06
C LEU A 184 -1.11 -1.91 13.20
N TYR A 185 -1.97 -2.57 13.98
CA TYR A 185 -1.98 -4.03 14.03
C TYR A 185 -2.62 -4.59 12.76
N LEU A 186 -1.88 -5.42 12.03
CA LEU A 186 -2.29 -5.96 10.74
C LEU A 186 -2.48 -7.48 10.84
N PRO A 187 -3.57 -8.04 10.30
CA PRO A 187 -3.72 -9.48 10.20
C PRO A 187 -2.68 -10.07 9.26
N GLU A 188 -2.23 -11.29 9.58
CA GLU A 188 -1.19 -12.00 8.83
C GLU A 188 -1.53 -12.16 7.34
N SER A 189 -2.81 -12.37 7.02
CA SER A 189 -3.30 -12.46 5.63
C SER A 189 -2.93 -11.26 4.76
N LYS A 190 -2.78 -10.07 5.37
CA LYS A 190 -2.45 -8.83 4.67
C LYS A 190 -0.93 -8.59 4.60
N VAL A 191 -0.17 -9.04 5.59
CA VAL A 191 1.30 -8.85 5.68
C VAL A 191 2.07 -9.95 4.93
N MET A 192 1.64 -11.20 5.08
CA MET A 192 2.37 -12.38 4.62
C MET A 192 2.65 -12.41 3.11
N PRO A 193 1.74 -11.97 2.21
CA PRO A 193 2.06 -11.89 0.78
C PRO A 193 3.22 -10.95 0.46
N HIS A 194 3.38 -9.84 1.21
CA HIS A 194 4.53 -8.93 1.04
C HIS A 194 5.81 -9.54 1.61
N TYR A 195 5.72 -10.14 2.79
CA TYR A 195 6.86 -10.84 3.41
C TYR A 195 7.43 -11.93 2.50
N ARG A 196 6.59 -12.82 1.97
CA ARG A 196 7.01 -13.89 1.05
C ARG A 196 7.74 -13.35 -0.18
N ARG A 197 7.24 -12.26 -0.77
CA ARG A 197 7.88 -11.61 -1.92
C ARG A 197 9.23 -10.99 -1.56
N LEU A 198 9.34 -10.38 -0.39
CA LEU A 198 10.62 -9.81 0.09
C LEU A 198 11.68 -10.90 0.25
N VAL A 199 11.33 -12.01 0.89
CA VAL A 199 12.25 -13.15 1.11
C VAL A 199 12.64 -13.82 -0.20
N GLN A 200 11.69 -14.05 -1.12
CA GLN A 200 11.98 -14.63 -2.44
C GLN A 200 12.94 -13.76 -3.26
N GLN A 201 12.79 -12.43 -3.18
CA GLN A 201 13.68 -11.49 -3.86
C GLN A 201 15.03 -11.28 -3.17
N GLN A 202 15.26 -11.88 -2.00
CA GLN A 202 16.55 -11.86 -1.30
C GLN A 202 17.43 -13.06 -1.68
N GLN A 203 16.85 -14.09 -2.31
CA GLN A 203 17.53 -15.33 -2.70
C GLN A 203 18.07 -15.31 -4.14
N LEU A 204 17.89 -14.20 -4.86
CA LEU A 204 18.41 -13.94 -6.21
C LEU A 204 19.45 -12.82 -6.16
#